data_AF-A0A0T1SME5-F1
#
_entry.id   AF-A0A0T1SME5-F1
#
_cell.length_a   1.000
_cell.length_b   1.000
_cell.length_c   1.000
_cell.angle_alpha   90.00
_cell.angle_beta   90.00
_cell.angle_gamma   90.00
#
_symmetry.space_group_name_H-M   'P 1'
#
loop_
_entity.id
_entity.type
_entity.pdbx_description
1 polymer ?
#
loop_
_entity_poly.entity_id
_entity_poly.type
_entity_poly.pdbx_seq_one_letter_code
_entity_poly.pdbx_strand_id
1 'polypeptide(L)'
;MLGAAVLTTLTAACGAAPDGPAAGASGAEAAKATSASAFGGMKELVAAAEKEGALHVIALPPDWANYGEIIKAFQAKYPKIKIQSENPDAASADEIAAVKSRKGQDRAPDVLDLGIAFARSGAEEGLFAPYKVEAWDKIPAAQKDADGRWYNDYGGYVSIGCDAKRIPNCPQTFADLLKPEYKGKVALNGNPTKSGSAFGGVYAAALANKGSFGDIQPGIDFFGKLRKSGNFIPVESTPATVEKGETPISIDWDYLNAGYADQFASKGVDWKVAVPTDGVYAQFYSQAVNKDAPHPAAARLWMEFLYSAEGQNLWLKGYARPVLLPAMTADGTADKSFVTKLPEVEGTPAFPASAELDKAKATLAEKWDKAVS
;
A
#
# COMPACT_ATOMS: atom_id res chain seq x y z
N MET A 1 58.39 12.87 -69.28
CA MET A 1 59.15 12.87 -68.00
C MET A 1 58.18 12.49 -66.90
N LEU A 2 58.52 11.41 -66.19
CA LEU A 2 57.71 10.77 -65.16
C LEU A 2 57.52 11.69 -63.94
N GLY A 3 56.33 11.67 -63.34
CA GLY A 3 56.06 12.20 -62.00
C GLY A 3 54.92 11.39 -61.38
N ALA A 4 55.26 10.58 -60.38
CA ALA A 4 54.50 9.46 -59.86
C ALA A 4 53.23 9.87 -59.07
N ALA A 5 52.13 9.15 -59.30
CA ALA A 5 50.94 9.15 -58.46
C ALA A 5 51.16 8.19 -57.28
N VAL A 6 51.08 8.69 -56.05
CA VAL A 6 51.13 7.87 -54.83
C VAL A 6 49.70 7.52 -54.45
N LEU A 7 49.35 6.25 -54.66
CA LEU A 7 48.10 5.63 -54.23
C LEU A 7 48.31 5.09 -52.80
N THR A 8 47.78 5.77 -51.79
CA THR A 8 47.80 5.28 -50.40
C THR A 8 46.61 4.37 -50.14
N THR A 9 46.85 3.06 -50.14
CA THR A 9 45.94 2.04 -49.63
C THR A 9 45.91 2.08 -48.11
N LEU A 10 44.80 2.53 -47.52
CA LEU A 10 44.53 2.38 -46.09
C LEU A 10 43.89 1.01 -45.84
N THR A 11 44.68 0.10 -45.28
CA THR A 11 44.26 -1.21 -44.77
C THR A 11 43.34 -1.05 -43.56
N ALA A 12 42.18 -1.70 -43.60
CA ALA A 12 41.27 -1.85 -42.48
C ALA A 12 41.94 -2.67 -41.36
N ALA A 13 42.05 -2.07 -40.18
CA ALA A 13 42.36 -2.78 -38.95
C ALA A 13 41.11 -2.79 -38.07
N CYS A 14 40.47 -3.97 -37.95
CA CYS A 14 39.49 -4.25 -36.92
C CYS A 14 40.20 -4.24 -35.56
N GLY A 15 40.19 -3.09 -34.88
CA GLY A 15 40.58 -2.99 -33.49
C GLY A 15 39.34 -3.20 -32.62
N ALA A 16 39.25 -4.37 -31.97
CA ALA A 16 38.37 -4.56 -30.83
C ALA A 16 38.74 -3.51 -29.76
N ALA A 17 37.80 -2.64 -29.41
CA ALA A 17 37.98 -1.69 -28.34
C ALA A 17 38.13 -2.46 -27.01
N PRO A 18 39.05 -2.06 -26.12
CA PRO A 18 39.14 -2.65 -24.80
C PRO A 18 37.89 -2.27 -24.00
N ASP A 19 37.32 -3.24 -23.26
CA ASP A 19 36.27 -3.02 -22.28
C ASP A 19 36.74 -1.96 -21.27
N GLY A 20 36.23 -0.74 -21.46
CA GLY A 20 36.43 0.35 -20.51
C GLY A 20 35.73 0.03 -19.19
N PRO A 21 36.21 0.56 -18.06
CA PRO A 21 35.52 0.39 -16.78
C PRO A 21 34.09 0.95 -16.92
N ALA A 22 33.11 0.16 -16.51
CA ALA A 22 31.71 0.58 -16.47
C ALA A 22 31.61 1.95 -15.79
N ALA A 23 31.29 2.99 -16.55
CA ALA A 23 31.01 4.31 -16.02
C ALA A 23 29.82 4.15 -15.07
N GLY A 24 30.08 4.19 -13.76
CA GLY A 24 29.06 3.96 -12.75
C GLY A 24 27.96 5.00 -12.88
N ALA A 25 26.76 4.57 -13.24
CA ALA A 25 25.58 5.42 -13.39
C ALA A 25 25.42 6.34 -12.17
N SER A 26 25.17 7.62 -12.43
CA SER A 26 24.99 8.67 -11.44
C SER A 26 23.55 8.70 -10.91
N GLY A 27 23.33 9.23 -9.70
CA GLY A 27 21.98 9.40 -9.13
C GLY A 27 21.05 10.24 -10.04
N ALA A 28 21.60 11.17 -10.83
CA ALA A 28 20.85 11.95 -11.80
C ALA A 28 20.30 11.12 -12.98
N GLU A 29 20.99 10.04 -13.35
CA GLU A 29 20.50 9.08 -14.35
C GLU A 29 19.42 8.19 -13.74
N ALA A 30 19.61 7.76 -12.49
CA ALA A 30 18.61 6.96 -11.78
C ALA A 30 17.29 7.73 -11.62
N ALA A 31 17.34 9.03 -11.30
CA ALA A 31 16.16 9.88 -11.17
C ALA A 31 15.30 9.96 -12.45
N LYS A 32 15.90 9.75 -13.62
CA LYS A 32 15.21 9.79 -14.93
C LYS A 32 14.80 8.41 -15.44
N ALA A 33 15.27 7.33 -14.81
CA ALA A 33 14.95 5.99 -15.24
C ALA A 33 13.45 5.69 -15.06
N THR A 34 12.83 5.17 -16.12
CA THR A 34 11.42 4.75 -16.12
C THR A 34 11.23 3.24 -15.99
N SER A 35 12.32 2.46 -15.96
CA SER A 35 12.36 1.03 -15.68
C SER A 35 13.80 0.60 -15.40
N ALA A 36 14.00 -0.59 -14.82
CA ALA A 36 15.33 -1.15 -14.63
C ALA A 36 16.07 -1.30 -15.98
N SER A 37 15.39 -1.77 -17.03
CA SER A 37 15.97 -1.89 -18.38
C SER A 37 16.42 -0.54 -18.95
N ALA A 38 15.63 0.53 -18.77
CA ALA A 38 16.01 1.88 -19.21
C ALA A 38 17.20 2.45 -18.42
N PHE A 39 17.49 1.91 -17.23
CA PHE A 39 18.65 2.28 -16.41
C PHE A 39 19.91 1.45 -16.70
N GLY A 40 19.82 0.44 -17.56
CA GLY A 40 20.92 -0.48 -17.87
C GLY A 40 20.75 -1.89 -17.31
N GLY A 41 19.70 -2.15 -16.53
CA GLY A 41 19.37 -3.45 -15.97
C GLY A 41 19.31 -3.47 -14.43
N MET A 42 18.85 -4.58 -13.87
CA MET A 42 18.74 -4.76 -12.41
C MET A 42 20.10 -4.73 -11.71
N LYS A 43 21.17 -5.21 -12.34
CA LYS A 43 22.51 -5.23 -11.75
C LYS A 43 23.04 -3.80 -11.57
N GLU A 44 22.85 -2.96 -12.56
CA GLU A 44 23.21 -1.56 -12.59
C GLU A 44 22.37 -0.78 -11.58
N LEU A 45 21.07 -1.07 -11.48
CA LEU A 45 20.16 -0.50 -10.48
C LEU A 45 20.62 -0.82 -9.05
N VAL A 46 20.93 -2.09 -8.78
CA VAL A 46 21.45 -2.51 -7.46
C VAL A 46 22.76 -1.79 -7.14
N ALA A 47 23.72 -1.75 -8.08
CA ALA A 47 25.00 -1.08 -7.85
C ALA A 47 24.84 0.43 -7.55
N ALA A 48 23.92 1.10 -8.24
CA ALA A 48 23.62 2.51 -7.98
C ALA A 48 22.91 2.72 -6.63
N ALA A 49 21.93 1.87 -6.29
CA ALA A 49 21.23 1.92 -5.01
C ALA A 49 22.17 1.64 -3.83
N GLU A 50 23.09 0.68 -3.95
CA GLU A 50 24.12 0.41 -2.95
C GLU A 50 25.10 1.58 -2.78
N LYS A 51 25.37 2.33 -3.85
CA LYS A 51 26.21 3.54 -3.82
C LYS A 51 25.50 4.71 -3.13
N GLU A 52 24.18 4.84 -3.32
CA GLU A 52 23.33 5.78 -2.55
C GLU A 52 23.29 5.40 -1.06
N GLY A 53 23.23 4.10 -0.75
CA GLY A 53 23.47 3.55 0.58
C GLY A 53 22.35 3.76 1.60
N ALA A 54 21.27 4.45 1.23
CA ALA A 54 20.11 4.67 2.08
C ALA A 54 18.79 4.61 1.27
N LEU A 55 17.71 4.33 1.99
CA LEU A 55 16.33 4.45 1.52
C LEU A 55 15.52 5.10 2.64
N HIS A 56 14.92 6.26 2.38
CA HIS A 56 14.07 6.99 3.30
C HIS A 56 12.61 6.59 3.07
N VAL A 57 12.00 6.01 4.09
CA VAL A 57 10.60 5.60 4.07
C VAL A 57 9.82 6.37 5.13
N ILE A 58 8.53 6.54 4.90
CA ILE A 58 7.57 7.15 5.82
C ILE A 58 6.30 6.31 5.82
N ALA A 59 5.54 6.30 6.92
CA ALA A 59 4.25 5.61 6.99
C ALA A 59 4.32 4.09 6.70
N LEU A 60 5.43 3.42 7.05
CA LEU A 60 5.58 1.96 6.92
C LEU A 60 5.64 1.29 8.31
N PRO A 61 4.50 1.17 9.04
CA PRO A 61 4.50 0.60 10.38
C PRO A 61 4.78 -0.90 10.34
N PRO A 62 5.65 -1.46 11.21
CA PRO A 62 6.04 -2.86 11.14
C PRO A 62 4.91 -3.88 11.24
N ASP A 63 3.81 -3.54 11.93
CA ASP A 63 2.62 -4.37 12.14
C ASP A 63 1.57 -4.21 11.04
N TRP A 64 1.80 -3.33 10.06
CA TRP A 64 0.90 -3.14 8.93
C TRP A 64 1.28 -4.05 7.76
N ALA A 65 0.37 -4.95 7.40
CA ALA A 65 0.52 -5.86 6.26
C ALA A 65 1.88 -6.58 6.18
N ASN A 66 2.56 -6.81 7.31
CA ASN A 66 3.89 -7.43 7.40
C ASN A 66 5.09 -6.56 6.94
N TYR A 67 4.97 -5.23 6.93
CA TYR A 67 6.08 -4.32 6.61
C TYR A 67 7.34 -4.59 7.45
N GLY A 68 7.19 -5.01 8.70
CA GLY A 68 8.32 -5.33 9.57
C GLY A 68 9.22 -6.45 9.04
N GLU A 69 8.66 -7.46 8.36
CA GLU A 69 9.45 -8.49 7.70
C GLU A 69 9.91 -8.08 6.29
N ILE A 70 9.11 -7.29 5.57
CA ILE A 70 9.48 -6.76 4.24
C ILE A 70 10.73 -5.89 4.32
N ILE A 71 10.77 -4.97 5.29
CA ILE A 71 11.94 -4.13 5.56
C ILE A 71 13.17 -5.00 5.90
N LYS A 72 13.00 -6.03 6.75
CA LYS A 72 14.09 -6.95 7.11
C LYS A 72 14.58 -7.75 5.90
N ALA A 73 13.66 -8.25 5.08
CA ALA A 73 14.00 -9.04 3.89
C ALA A 73 14.74 -8.17 2.85
N PHE A 74 14.28 -6.93 2.62
CA PHE A 74 14.98 -5.98 1.77
C PHE A 74 16.39 -5.69 2.28
N GLN A 75 16.55 -5.40 3.58
CA GLN A 75 17.87 -5.14 4.18
C GLN A 75 18.78 -6.39 4.15
N ALA A 76 18.22 -7.58 4.30
CA ALA A 76 18.99 -8.82 4.19
C ALA A 76 19.48 -9.06 2.74
N LYS A 77 18.64 -8.73 1.75
CA LYS A 77 18.96 -8.86 0.33
C LYS A 77 19.92 -7.79 -0.17
N TYR A 78 19.81 -6.56 0.36
CA TYR A 78 20.62 -5.39 -0.02
C TYR A 78 21.30 -4.76 1.21
N PRO A 79 22.28 -5.45 1.84
CA PRO A 79 22.82 -5.06 3.15
C PRO A 79 23.61 -3.75 3.16
N LYS A 80 23.95 -3.19 1.99
CA LYS A 80 24.60 -1.87 1.87
C LYS A 80 23.61 -0.71 1.91
N ILE A 81 22.30 -0.97 1.85
CA ILE A 81 21.25 0.05 1.85
C ILE A 81 20.62 0.09 3.24
N LYS A 82 20.71 1.24 3.90
CA LYS A 82 20.08 1.46 5.21
C LYS A 82 18.68 2.06 5.02
N ILE A 83 17.65 1.36 5.50
CA ILE A 83 16.31 1.93 5.60
C ILE A 83 16.26 2.90 6.78
N GLN A 84 15.88 4.15 6.51
CA GLN A 84 15.57 5.16 7.52
C GLN A 84 14.06 5.37 7.51
N SER A 85 13.39 4.86 8.54
CA SER A 85 11.94 4.99 8.68
C SER A 85 11.60 6.18 9.56
N GLU A 86 10.84 7.12 9.01
CA GLU A 86 10.30 8.26 9.73
C GLU A 86 8.79 8.09 9.95
N ASN A 87 8.33 8.40 11.16
CA ASN A 87 6.90 8.45 11.52
C ASN A 87 6.11 7.26 10.92
N PRO A 88 6.40 6.02 11.37
CA PRO A 88 5.78 4.82 10.80
C PRO A 88 4.25 4.85 10.86
N ASP A 89 3.66 5.54 11.83
CA ASP A 89 2.21 5.65 12.03
C ASP A 89 1.58 6.86 11.31
N ALA A 90 2.32 7.51 10.41
CA ALA A 90 1.83 8.63 9.61
C ALA A 90 0.69 8.19 8.66
N ALA A 91 -0.19 9.13 8.29
CA ALA A 91 -1.21 8.89 7.29
C ALA A 91 -0.74 9.34 5.88
N SER A 92 -1.42 8.88 4.83
CA SER A 92 -1.11 9.29 3.45
C SER A 92 -1.10 10.81 3.20
N ALA A 93 -1.87 11.58 3.98
CA ALA A 93 -1.82 13.04 3.91
C ALA A 93 -0.48 13.61 4.41
N ASP A 94 0.10 13.00 5.45
CA ASP A 94 1.39 13.40 6.02
C ASP A 94 2.54 13.04 5.08
N GLU A 95 2.46 11.91 4.38
CA GLU A 95 3.42 11.52 3.34
C GLU A 95 3.46 12.54 2.20
N ILE A 96 2.29 12.94 1.68
CA ILE A 96 2.16 13.97 0.65
C ILE A 96 2.70 15.32 1.15
N ALA A 97 2.39 15.69 2.40
CA ALA A 97 2.90 16.92 3.00
C ALA A 97 4.43 16.87 3.17
N ALA A 98 5.02 15.72 3.51
CA ALA A 98 6.45 15.51 3.61
C ALA A 98 7.13 15.68 2.25
N VAL A 99 6.61 15.08 1.18
CA VAL A 99 7.12 15.27 -0.19
C VAL A 99 7.09 16.75 -0.59
N LYS A 100 5.97 17.44 -0.38
CA LYS A 100 5.82 18.86 -0.75
C LYS A 100 6.77 19.77 0.04
N SER A 101 6.82 19.61 1.36
CA SER A 101 7.58 20.50 2.25
C SER A 101 9.09 20.27 2.23
N ARG A 102 9.53 19.09 1.77
CA ARG A 102 10.95 18.66 1.81
C ARG A 102 11.56 18.48 0.44
N LYS A 103 10.87 18.94 -0.61
CA LYS A 103 11.38 18.92 -1.99
C LYS A 103 12.84 19.37 -2.08
N GLY A 104 13.69 18.50 -2.63
CA GLY A 104 15.12 18.74 -2.81
C GLY A 104 15.98 18.69 -1.54
N GLN A 105 15.41 18.28 -0.39
CA GLN A 105 16.17 18.06 0.84
C GLN A 105 16.53 16.58 0.99
N ASP A 106 17.71 16.30 1.56
CA ASP A 106 18.18 14.93 1.80
C ASP A 106 17.26 14.09 2.70
N ARG A 107 16.41 14.74 3.51
CA ARG A 107 15.43 14.10 4.40
C ARG A 107 14.03 13.91 3.78
N ALA A 108 13.88 14.16 2.49
CA ALA A 108 12.63 13.84 1.80
C ALA A 108 12.43 12.31 1.78
N PRO A 109 11.19 11.81 1.87
CA PRO A 109 10.95 10.39 1.67
C PRO A 109 11.25 10.01 0.22
N ASP A 110 11.81 8.82 0.00
CA ASP A 110 12.15 8.31 -1.33
C ASP A 110 10.96 7.62 -1.99
N VAL A 111 10.16 6.91 -1.20
CA VAL A 111 8.99 6.11 -1.61
C VAL A 111 7.81 6.34 -0.68
N LEU A 112 6.61 6.17 -1.20
CA LEU A 112 5.35 6.34 -0.46
C LEU A 112 4.43 5.11 -0.59
N ASP A 113 3.59 4.88 0.44
CA ASP A 113 2.53 3.86 0.45
C ASP A 113 1.16 4.50 0.70
N LEU A 114 0.46 4.83 -0.38
CA LEU A 114 -0.68 5.74 -0.32
C LEU A 114 -2.00 5.03 -0.52
N GLY A 115 -3.04 5.47 0.19
CA GLY A 115 -4.41 5.20 -0.26
C GLY A 115 -4.62 5.76 -1.67
N ILE A 116 -5.21 4.98 -2.59
CA ILE A 116 -5.28 5.27 -4.03
C ILE A 116 -5.73 6.71 -4.41
N ALA A 117 -6.65 7.30 -3.65
CA ALA A 117 -7.07 8.69 -3.87
C ALA A 117 -5.92 9.69 -3.73
N PHE A 118 -5.03 9.51 -2.74
CA PHE A 118 -3.85 10.35 -2.54
C PHE A 118 -2.78 10.09 -3.60
N ALA A 119 -2.62 8.84 -4.04
CA ALA A 119 -1.73 8.50 -5.14
C ALA A 119 -2.14 9.18 -6.45
N ARG A 120 -3.45 9.22 -6.74
CA ARG A 120 -3.97 9.91 -7.93
C ARG A 120 -3.77 11.42 -7.86
N SER A 121 -4.18 12.05 -6.76
CA SER A 121 -4.02 13.50 -6.61
C SER A 121 -2.54 13.90 -6.64
N GLY A 122 -1.66 13.14 -5.96
CA GLY A 122 -0.22 13.39 -5.98
C GLY A 122 0.40 13.25 -7.38
N ALA A 123 -0.08 12.31 -8.20
CA ALA A 123 0.36 12.17 -9.58
C ALA A 123 -0.12 13.30 -10.49
N GLU A 124 -1.37 13.78 -10.31
CA GLU A 124 -1.91 14.96 -11.00
C GLU A 124 -1.15 16.23 -10.62
N GLU A 125 -0.73 16.36 -9.37
CA GLU A 125 0.14 17.44 -8.88
C GLU A 125 1.62 17.29 -9.32
N GLY A 126 1.98 16.20 -10.00
CA GLY A 126 3.33 15.97 -10.51
C GLY A 126 4.38 15.64 -9.45
N LEU A 127 3.97 15.08 -8.31
CA LEU A 127 4.85 14.77 -7.18
C LEU A 127 5.67 13.48 -7.38
N PHE A 128 5.28 12.62 -8.30
CA PHE A 128 5.87 11.28 -8.44
C PHE A 128 6.68 11.11 -9.73
N ALA A 129 7.77 10.34 -9.63
CA ALA A 129 8.53 9.90 -10.78
C ALA A 129 7.83 8.71 -11.45
N PRO A 130 7.74 8.68 -12.79
CA PRO A 130 7.27 7.50 -13.50
C PRO A 130 8.30 6.37 -13.38
N TYR A 131 7.84 5.18 -12.98
CA TYR A 131 8.65 3.97 -12.97
C TYR A 131 7.77 2.73 -13.21
N LYS A 132 8.21 1.87 -14.12
CA LYS A 132 7.53 0.61 -14.48
C LYS A 132 8.44 -0.54 -14.08
N VAL A 133 8.05 -1.25 -13.01
CA VAL A 133 8.73 -2.44 -12.49
C VAL A 133 8.81 -3.55 -13.54
N GLU A 134 9.70 -4.53 -13.36
CA GLU A 134 9.79 -5.67 -14.28
C GLU A 134 8.46 -6.44 -14.41
N ALA A 135 7.65 -6.46 -13.34
CA ALA A 135 6.32 -7.06 -13.32
C ALA A 135 5.20 -6.16 -13.90
N TRP A 136 5.52 -5.02 -14.52
CA TRP A 136 4.55 -3.99 -14.92
C TRP A 136 3.35 -4.54 -15.70
N ASP A 137 3.58 -5.42 -16.66
CA ASP A 137 2.55 -5.95 -17.55
C ASP A 137 1.61 -6.94 -16.83
N LYS A 138 2.02 -7.46 -15.68
CA LYS A 138 1.22 -8.35 -14.84
C LYS A 138 0.29 -7.59 -13.87
N ILE A 139 0.54 -6.30 -13.65
CA ILE A 139 -0.33 -5.45 -12.84
C ILE A 139 -1.59 -5.11 -13.66
N PRO A 140 -2.82 -5.38 -13.16
CA PRO A 140 -4.05 -5.05 -13.86
C PRO A 140 -4.14 -3.57 -14.24
N ALA A 141 -4.65 -3.28 -15.44
CA ALA A 141 -4.71 -1.91 -15.96
C ALA A 141 -5.52 -0.95 -15.07
N ALA A 142 -6.59 -1.44 -14.44
CA ALA A 142 -7.41 -0.65 -13.51
C ALA A 142 -6.72 -0.36 -12.16
N GLN A 143 -5.55 -0.95 -11.92
CA GLN A 143 -4.80 -0.88 -10.66
C GLN A 143 -3.45 -0.17 -10.82
N LYS A 144 -3.26 0.58 -11.91
CA LYS A 144 -2.04 1.35 -12.17
C LYS A 144 -2.31 2.61 -12.98
N ASP A 145 -1.45 3.61 -12.80
CA ASP A 145 -1.35 4.76 -13.69
C ASP A 145 -0.69 4.36 -15.02
N ALA A 146 -1.21 4.81 -16.17
CA ALA A 146 -0.66 4.42 -17.47
C ALA A 146 0.82 4.84 -17.66
N ASP A 147 1.21 5.94 -17.02
CA ASP A 147 2.56 6.50 -17.07
C ASP A 147 3.49 5.92 -16.00
N GLY A 148 3.00 5.06 -15.10
CA GLY A 148 3.80 4.46 -14.03
C GLY A 148 4.11 5.40 -12.86
N ARG A 149 3.32 6.46 -12.66
CA ARG A 149 3.52 7.38 -11.51
C ARG A 149 3.07 6.78 -10.17
N TRP A 150 2.12 5.86 -10.21
CA TRP A 150 1.67 5.06 -9.07
C TRP A 150 1.07 3.75 -9.56
N TYR A 151 1.09 2.73 -8.71
CA TYR A 151 0.45 1.44 -9.00
C TYR A 151 0.16 0.71 -7.68
N ASN A 152 -0.94 -0.02 -7.64
CA ASN A 152 -1.38 -0.76 -6.46
C ASN A 152 -0.43 -1.91 -6.15
N ASP A 153 -0.20 -2.17 -4.87
CA ASP A 153 0.72 -3.23 -4.42
C ASP A 153 0.01 -4.33 -3.64
N TYR A 154 -0.65 -3.98 -2.55
CA TYR A 154 -1.41 -4.92 -1.73
C TYR A 154 -2.73 -4.31 -1.28
N GLY A 155 -3.68 -5.16 -0.92
CA GLY A 155 -5.00 -4.73 -0.52
C GLY A 155 -5.75 -5.74 0.32
N GLY A 156 -6.95 -5.34 0.70
CA GLY A 156 -7.85 -6.13 1.53
C GLY A 156 -9.29 -5.71 1.36
N TYR A 157 -10.14 -6.36 2.14
CA TYR A 157 -11.55 -6.01 2.27
C TYR A 157 -11.79 -5.42 3.64
N VAL A 158 -12.70 -4.46 3.74
CA VAL A 158 -13.19 -4.06 5.07
C VAL A 158 -13.84 -5.29 5.71
N SER A 159 -13.59 -5.45 7.00
CA SER A 159 -14.03 -6.57 7.80
C SER A 159 -14.46 -6.13 9.19
N ILE A 160 -15.11 -7.04 9.88
CA ILE A 160 -15.48 -6.94 11.26
C ILE A 160 -14.66 -7.98 12.03
N GLY A 161 -13.80 -7.50 12.93
CA GLY A 161 -13.08 -8.30 13.90
C GLY A 161 -13.86 -8.37 15.21
N CYS A 162 -13.84 -9.51 15.91
CA CYS A 162 -14.61 -9.69 17.15
C CYS A 162 -13.96 -10.69 18.11
N ASP A 163 -13.87 -10.34 19.40
CA ASP A 163 -13.45 -11.26 20.47
C ASP A 163 -14.63 -12.16 20.91
N ALA A 164 -14.70 -13.37 20.37
CA ALA A 164 -15.76 -14.33 20.62
C ALA A 164 -15.84 -14.83 22.08
N LYS A 165 -14.77 -14.66 22.87
CA LYS A 165 -14.83 -14.94 24.32
C LYS A 165 -15.63 -13.89 25.08
N ARG A 166 -15.58 -12.63 24.64
CA ARG A 166 -16.32 -11.51 25.25
C ARG A 166 -17.69 -11.30 24.61
N ILE A 167 -17.81 -11.66 23.33
CA ILE A 167 -18.99 -11.45 22.51
C ILE A 167 -19.44 -12.81 21.93
N PRO A 168 -20.35 -13.54 22.61
CA PRO A 168 -20.75 -14.87 22.18
C PRO A 168 -21.32 -14.92 20.75
N ASN A 169 -22.03 -13.86 20.34
CA ASN A 169 -22.57 -13.72 18.99
C ASN A 169 -21.78 -12.62 18.25
N CYS A 170 -20.68 -12.99 17.60
CA CYS A 170 -19.91 -12.01 16.84
C CYS A 170 -20.72 -11.49 15.63
N PRO A 171 -20.79 -10.16 15.42
CA PRO A 171 -21.47 -9.59 14.26
C PRO A 171 -20.80 -10.03 12.96
N GLN A 172 -21.59 -10.31 11.93
CA GLN A 172 -21.10 -10.72 10.61
C GLN A 172 -21.37 -9.66 9.55
N THR A 173 -22.31 -8.76 9.79
CA THR A 173 -22.79 -7.75 8.85
C THR A 173 -22.80 -6.35 9.49
N PHE A 174 -22.83 -5.30 8.69
CA PHE A 174 -23.03 -3.94 9.22
C PHE A 174 -24.39 -3.81 9.89
N ALA A 175 -25.42 -4.47 9.37
CA ALA A 175 -26.74 -4.52 10.00
C ALA A 175 -26.69 -5.08 11.44
N ASP A 176 -25.87 -6.11 11.69
CA ASP A 176 -25.72 -6.68 13.03
C ASP A 176 -25.19 -5.67 14.04
N LEU A 177 -24.24 -4.80 13.64
CA LEU A 177 -23.58 -3.85 14.54
C LEU A 177 -24.57 -2.90 15.25
N LEU A 178 -25.79 -2.72 14.74
CA LEU A 178 -26.85 -1.92 15.37
C LEU A 178 -27.61 -2.65 16.49
N LYS A 179 -27.42 -3.96 16.67
CA LYS A 179 -28.10 -4.73 17.72
C LYS A 179 -27.77 -4.19 19.12
N PRO A 180 -28.73 -4.15 20.05
CA PRO A 180 -28.51 -3.60 21.40
C PRO A 180 -27.43 -4.32 22.22
N GLU A 181 -27.16 -5.60 21.93
CA GLU A 181 -26.12 -6.40 22.61
C GLU A 181 -24.69 -5.91 22.37
N TYR A 182 -24.49 -5.06 21.34
CA TYR A 182 -23.19 -4.47 21.00
C TYR A 182 -22.99 -3.06 21.57
N LYS A 183 -23.82 -2.64 22.54
CA LYS A 183 -23.65 -1.37 23.24
C LYS A 183 -22.25 -1.26 23.86
N GLY A 184 -21.54 -0.18 23.55
CA GLY A 184 -20.20 0.12 24.06
C GLY A 184 -19.09 -0.77 23.51
N LYS A 185 -19.27 -1.42 22.35
CA LYS A 185 -18.34 -2.47 21.89
C LYS A 185 -17.76 -2.24 20.48
N VAL A 186 -18.39 -1.41 19.65
CA VAL A 186 -18.00 -1.23 18.24
C VAL A 186 -17.02 -0.07 18.11
N ALA A 187 -15.84 -0.35 17.57
CA ALA A 187 -14.78 0.61 17.33
C ALA A 187 -14.38 0.67 15.85
N LEU A 188 -13.86 1.82 15.43
CA LEU A 188 -13.22 2.04 14.14
C LEU A 188 -11.73 2.27 14.40
N ASN A 189 -10.86 1.89 13.48
CA ASN A 189 -9.40 1.96 13.66
C ASN A 189 -8.79 3.37 13.48
N GLY A 190 -9.60 4.43 13.55
CA GLY A 190 -9.12 5.80 13.46
C GLY A 190 -10.19 6.81 13.05
N ASN A 191 -9.76 8.05 12.83
CA ASN A 191 -10.62 9.10 12.29
C ASN A 191 -10.76 8.97 10.76
N PRO A 192 -11.97 8.75 10.22
CA PRO A 192 -12.16 8.50 8.79
C PRO A 192 -11.97 9.74 7.91
N THR A 193 -11.88 10.95 8.49
CA THR A 193 -11.51 12.17 7.76
C THR A 193 -10.00 12.28 7.49
N LYS A 194 -9.19 11.42 8.15
CA LYS A 194 -7.71 11.44 8.08
C LYS A 194 -7.13 10.10 7.62
N SER A 195 -7.67 8.98 8.11
CA SER A 195 -7.19 7.62 7.85
C SER A 195 -7.91 6.97 6.67
N GLY A 196 -7.14 6.41 5.73
CA GLY A 196 -7.66 5.67 4.58
C GLY A 196 -8.41 4.39 4.97
N SER A 197 -7.98 3.70 6.03
CA SER A 197 -8.70 2.51 6.52
C SER A 197 -10.03 2.87 7.15
N ALA A 198 -10.05 3.85 8.07
CA ALA A 198 -11.28 4.29 8.71
C ALA A 198 -12.28 4.83 7.69
N PHE A 199 -11.79 5.55 6.67
CA PHE A 199 -12.60 5.96 5.52
C PHE A 199 -13.23 4.76 4.78
N GLY A 200 -12.45 3.70 4.54
CA GLY A 200 -12.94 2.44 3.98
C GLY A 200 -14.09 1.84 4.80
N GLY A 201 -13.97 1.85 6.14
CA GLY A 201 -15.04 1.40 7.04
C GLY A 201 -16.36 2.14 6.86
N VAL A 202 -16.31 3.47 6.64
CA VAL A 202 -17.51 4.27 6.34
C VAL A 202 -18.06 3.98 4.94
N TYR A 203 -17.20 3.72 3.96
CA TYR A 203 -17.64 3.32 2.62
C TYR A 203 -18.33 1.97 2.61
N ALA A 204 -17.77 0.98 3.29
CA ALA A 204 -18.37 -0.34 3.46
C ALA A 204 -19.74 -0.23 4.14
N ALA A 205 -19.85 0.60 5.18
CA ALA A 205 -21.13 0.91 5.80
C ALA A 205 -22.12 1.57 4.82
N ALA A 206 -21.64 2.45 3.93
CA ALA A 206 -22.49 3.07 2.91
C ALA A 206 -23.05 2.02 1.95
N LEU A 207 -22.21 1.12 1.43
CA LEU A 207 -22.65 0.01 0.57
C LEU A 207 -23.68 -0.87 1.27
N ALA A 208 -23.48 -1.18 2.56
CA ALA A 208 -24.44 -1.92 3.38
C ALA A 208 -25.76 -1.20 3.64
N ASN A 209 -25.78 0.12 3.56
CA ASN A 209 -26.93 0.94 3.92
C ASN A 209 -27.58 1.63 2.70
N LYS A 210 -27.51 1.00 1.52
CA LYS A 210 -28.11 1.47 0.25
C LYS A 210 -27.42 2.70 -0.38
N GLY A 211 -26.17 2.96 0.01
CA GLY A 211 -25.29 3.88 -0.66
C GLY A 211 -24.64 3.26 -1.90
N SER A 212 -23.63 3.95 -2.42
CA SER A 212 -22.84 3.52 -3.58
C SER A 212 -21.46 4.18 -3.52
N PHE A 213 -20.57 3.87 -4.46
CA PHE A 213 -19.33 4.65 -4.61
C PHE A 213 -19.59 6.14 -4.85
N GLY A 214 -20.67 6.50 -5.55
CA GLY A 214 -21.07 7.91 -5.73
C GLY A 214 -21.78 8.55 -4.53
N ASP A 215 -22.10 7.78 -3.47
CA ASP A 215 -22.89 8.24 -2.33
C ASP A 215 -22.48 7.56 -1.01
N ILE A 216 -21.61 8.22 -0.26
CA ILE A 216 -21.13 7.79 1.07
C ILE A 216 -22.10 8.17 2.21
N GLN A 217 -23.09 9.05 1.97
CA GLN A 217 -23.96 9.57 3.03
C GLN A 217 -24.62 8.48 3.88
N PRO A 218 -25.10 7.35 3.31
CA PRO A 218 -25.71 6.30 4.12
C PRO A 218 -24.74 5.65 5.13
N GLY A 219 -23.44 5.63 4.85
CA GLY A 219 -22.41 5.16 5.78
C GLY A 219 -22.22 6.13 6.94
N ILE A 220 -22.19 7.43 6.67
CA ILE A 220 -22.13 8.48 7.69
C ILE A 220 -23.36 8.40 8.61
N ASP A 221 -24.55 8.26 8.02
CA ASP A 221 -25.81 8.12 8.77
C ASP A 221 -25.82 6.84 9.62
N PHE A 222 -25.25 5.75 9.12
CA PHE A 222 -25.11 4.51 9.86
C PHE A 222 -24.24 4.68 11.12
N PHE A 223 -23.07 5.31 11.02
CA PHE A 223 -22.24 5.59 12.19
C PHE A 223 -22.92 6.57 13.16
N GLY A 224 -23.69 7.53 12.66
CA GLY A 224 -24.53 8.38 13.52
C GLY A 224 -25.61 7.59 14.26
N LYS A 225 -26.21 6.56 13.64
CA LYS A 225 -27.14 5.63 14.31
C LYS A 225 -26.41 4.78 15.36
N LEU A 226 -25.24 4.22 15.04
CA LEU A 226 -24.43 3.46 16.00
C LEU A 226 -24.03 4.31 17.21
N ARG A 227 -23.71 5.58 17.00
CA ARG A 227 -23.41 6.52 18.08
C ARG A 227 -24.63 6.75 18.96
N LYS A 228 -25.79 7.04 18.36
CA LYS A 228 -27.06 7.26 19.07
C LYS A 228 -27.55 6.03 19.84
N SER A 229 -27.33 4.82 19.33
CA SER A 229 -27.65 3.58 20.06
C SER A 229 -26.66 3.30 21.22
N GLY A 230 -25.51 3.98 21.22
CA GLY A 230 -24.43 3.79 22.17
C GLY A 230 -23.53 2.59 21.85
N ASN A 231 -23.63 2.02 20.63
CA ASN A 231 -22.79 0.91 20.20
C ASN A 231 -21.39 1.38 19.81
N PHE A 232 -21.27 2.55 19.17
CA PHE A 232 -20.00 3.12 18.74
C PHE A 232 -19.27 3.85 19.86
N ILE A 233 -18.05 3.40 20.16
CA ILE A 233 -17.18 4.00 21.18
C ILE A 233 -16.13 4.92 20.53
N PRO A 234 -15.78 6.04 21.17
CA PRO A 234 -14.77 6.97 20.68
C PRO A 234 -13.35 6.51 21.08
N VAL A 235 -13.07 5.23 20.87
CA VAL A 235 -11.77 4.60 21.13
C VAL A 235 -11.31 3.96 19.84
N GLU A 236 -10.09 4.30 19.40
CA GLU A 236 -9.51 3.72 18.19
C GLU A 236 -9.23 2.24 18.42
N SER A 237 -9.63 1.39 17.47
CA SER A 237 -9.23 -0.01 17.50
C SER A 237 -7.76 -0.13 17.13
N THR A 238 -6.97 -0.66 18.07
CA THR A 238 -5.55 -0.95 17.93
C THR A 238 -5.27 -2.32 18.54
N PRO A 239 -4.09 -2.92 18.30
CA PRO A 239 -3.77 -4.18 18.95
C PRO A 239 -3.83 -4.10 20.49
N ALA A 240 -3.41 -2.96 21.05
CA ALA A 240 -3.40 -2.74 22.49
C ALA A 240 -4.81 -2.63 23.10
N THR A 241 -5.74 -1.94 22.42
CA THR A 241 -7.12 -1.78 22.90
C THR A 241 -7.93 -3.06 22.73
N VAL A 242 -7.62 -3.88 21.70
CA VAL A 242 -8.19 -5.23 21.52
C VAL A 242 -7.70 -6.19 22.61
N GLU A 243 -6.41 -6.20 22.91
CA GLU A 243 -5.85 -7.08 23.97
C GLU A 243 -6.45 -6.78 25.35
N LYS A 244 -6.60 -5.49 25.69
CA LYS A 244 -7.34 -5.05 26.89
C LYS A 244 -8.85 -5.30 26.77
N GLY A 245 -9.32 -5.48 25.53
CA GLY A 245 -10.70 -5.57 25.05
C GLY A 245 -11.59 -4.42 25.47
N GLU A 246 -11.01 -3.23 25.38
CA GLU A 246 -11.70 -1.94 25.30
C GLU A 246 -12.43 -1.83 23.95
N THR A 247 -11.88 -2.44 22.90
CA THR A 247 -12.46 -2.49 21.54
C THR A 247 -12.70 -3.94 21.10
N PRO A 248 -13.68 -4.65 21.69
CA PRO A 248 -13.90 -6.08 21.41
C PRO A 248 -14.57 -6.35 20.06
N ILE A 249 -15.07 -5.32 19.37
CA ILE A 249 -15.54 -5.39 17.98
C ILE A 249 -14.84 -4.27 17.20
N SER A 250 -14.11 -4.62 16.15
CA SER A 250 -13.35 -3.69 15.32
C SER A 250 -13.85 -3.68 13.88
N ILE A 251 -13.90 -2.51 13.25
CA ILE A 251 -14.05 -2.36 11.80
C ILE A 251 -12.69 -1.95 11.24
N ASP A 252 -12.06 -2.83 10.46
CA ASP A 252 -10.76 -2.59 9.83
C ASP A 252 -10.57 -3.53 8.63
N TRP A 253 -9.40 -3.49 7.98
CA TRP A 253 -9.02 -4.42 6.94
C TRP A 253 -8.95 -5.86 7.45
N ASP A 254 -9.40 -6.78 6.60
CA ASP A 254 -9.42 -8.20 6.87
C ASP A 254 -8.03 -8.80 7.15
N TYR A 255 -6.98 -8.30 6.48
CA TYR A 255 -5.61 -8.72 6.75
C TYR A 255 -5.11 -8.31 8.14
N LEU A 256 -5.51 -7.13 8.65
CA LEU A 256 -5.17 -6.69 10.00
C LEU A 256 -5.92 -7.52 11.04
N ASN A 257 -7.23 -7.72 10.83
CA ASN A 257 -8.03 -8.56 11.71
C ASN A 257 -7.58 -10.03 11.68
N ALA A 258 -7.11 -10.55 10.55
CA ALA A 258 -6.52 -11.89 10.48
C ALA A 258 -5.19 -11.97 11.24
N GLY A 259 -4.33 -10.95 11.11
CA GLY A 259 -3.11 -10.83 11.92
C GLY A 259 -3.41 -10.80 13.42
N TYR A 260 -4.49 -10.15 13.85
CA TYR A 260 -4.92 -10.13 15.25
C TYR A 260 -5.29 -11.52 15.77
N ALA A 261 -5.89 -12.37 14.94
CA ALA A 261 -6.21 -13.75 15.33
C ALA A 261 -4.96 -14.54 15.72
N ASP A 262 -3.88 -14.42 14.96
CA ASP A 262 -2.59 -15.02 15.30
C ASP A 262 -1.96 -14.35 16.53
N GLN A 263 -1.92 -13.02 16.54
CA GLN A 263 -1.27 -12.23 17.60
C GLN A 263 -1.87 -12.50 18.98
N PHE A 264 -3.19 -12.70 19.06
CA PHE A 264 -3.89 -12.86 20.33
C PHE A 264 -4.26 -14.30 20.70
N ALA A 265 -4.01 -15.29 19.83
CA ALA A 265 -4.33 -16.70 20.10
C ALA A 265 -3.75 -17.20 21.44
N SER A 266 -2.52 -16.80 21.78
CA SER A 266 -1.87 -17.16 23.06
C SER A 266 -2.18 -16.21 24.22
N LYS A 267 -2.93 -15.13 23.98
CA LYS A 267 -3.19 -14.05 24.94
C LYS A 267 -4.61 -14.07 25.50
N GLY A 268 -5.36 -15.13 25.20
CA GLY A 268 -6.68 -15.34 25.79
C GLY A 268 -7.82 -14.61 25.08
N VAL A 269 -7.59 -13.97 23.93
CA VAL A 269 -8.63 -13.41 23.05
C VAL A 269 -8.98 -14.46 21.99
N ASP A 270 -10.26 -14.68 21.71
CA ASP A 270 -10.68 -15.55 20.58
C ASP A 270 -11.15 -14.66 19.43
N TRP A 271 -10.22 -14.11 18.68
CA TRP A 271 -10.52 -13.14 17.62
C TRP A 271 -11.04 -13.83 16.36
N LYS A 272 -12.25 -13.46 15.94
CA LYS A 272 -12.89 -13.90 14.69
C LYS A 272 -12.94 -12.75 13.70
N VAL A 273 -12.85 -13.10 12.42
CA VAL A 273 -12.87 -12.15 11.30
C VAL A 273 -14.04 -12.48 10.40
N ALA A 274 -14.83 -11.48 10.03
CA ALA A 274 -15.90 -11.60 9.05
C ALA A 274 -15.79 -10.47 8.02
N VAL A 275 -15.81 -10.81 6.74
CA VAL A 275 -15.99 -9.82 5.67
C VAL A 275 -17.50 -9.65 5.46
N PRO A 276 -18.08 -8.46 5.71
CA PRO A 276 -19.52 -8.27 5.71
C PRO A 276 -20.09 -8.34 4.30
N THR A 277 -20.97 -9.30 4.06
CA THR A 277 -21.60 -9.54 2.74
C THR A 277 -22.60 -8.46 2.35
N ASP A 278 -23.11 -7.68 3.30
CA ASP A 278 -23.96 -6.52 3.04
C ASP A 278 -23.15 -5.30 2.57
N GLY A 279 -21.86 -5.21 2.89
CA GLY A 279 -21.03 -4.02 2.65
C GLY A 279 -19.64 -4.33 2.07
N VAL A 280 -19.57 -5.19 1.04
CA VAL A 280 -18.29 -5.61 0.46
C VAL A 280 -17.54 -4.42 -0.16
N TYR A 281 -16.48 -3.97 0.50
CA TYR A 281 -15.59 -2.90 0.03
C TYR A 281 -14.15 -3.39 0.01
N ALA A 282 -13.51 -3.29 -1.15
CA ALA A 282 -12.10 -3.62 -1.33
C ALA A 282 -11.30 -2.36 -1.64
N GLN A 283 -10.06 -2.31 -1.16
CA GLN A 283 -9.11 -1.28 -1.53
C GLN A 283 -7.70 -1.84 -1.54
N PHE A 284 -6.87 -1.23 -2.38
CA PHE A 284 -5.43 -1.43 -2.39
C PHE A 284 -4.73 -0.13 -2.00
N TYR A 285 -3.55 -0.30 -1.42
CA TYR A 285 -2.57 0.76 -1.29
C TYR A 285 -1.71 0.82 -2.55
N SER A 286 -1.29 2.03 -2.90
CA SER A 286 -0.55 2.35 -4.11
C SER A 286 0.84 2.83 -3.75
N GLN A 287 1.84 2.19 -4.35
CA GLN A 287 3.23 2.57 -4.20
C GLN A 287 3.57 3.69 -5.19
N ALA A 288 4.42 4.63 -4.78
CA ALA A 288 4.92 5.70 -5.63
C ALA A 288 6.36 6.08 -5.28
N VAL A 289 7.12 6.55 -6.28
CA VAL A 289 8.47 7.09 -6.10
C VAL A 289 8.39 8.60 -6.04
N ASN A 290 8.95 9.22 -5.01
CA ASN A 290 9.06 10.68 -4.93
C ASN A 290 9.89 11.20 -6.13
N LYS A 291 9.36 12.16 -6.88
CA LYS A 291 10.06 12.76 -8.03
C LYS A 291 11.39 13.39 -7.65
N ASP A 292 11.46 13.95 -6.44
CA ASP A 292 12.62 14.63 -5.88
C ASP A 292 13.30 13.78 -4.79
N ALA A 293 13.18 12.44 -4.88
CA ALA A 293 13.82 11.48 -3.98
C ALA A 293 15.35 11.70 -3.92
N PRO A 294 15.96 11.82 -2.72
CA PRO A 294 17.41 11.91 -2.56
C PRO A 294 18.15 10.62 -2.93
N HIS A 295 17.48 9.45 -2.86
CA HIS A 295 18.03 8.14 -3.23
C HIS A 295 17.18 7.48 -4.35
N PRO A 296 17.20 8.04 -5.57
CA PRO A 296 16.31 7.61 -6.65
C PRO A 296 16.56 6.19 -7.16
N ALA A 297 17.78 5.63 -7.05
CA ALA A 297 18.05 4.25 -7.42
C ALA A 297 17.54 3.28 -6.33
N ALA A 298 17.77 3.60 -5.06
CA ALA A 298 17.25 2.81 -3.93
C ALA A 298 15.72 2.79 -3.93
N ALA A 299 15.08 3.93 -4.22
CA ALA A 299 13.63 4.02 -4.37
C ALA A 299 13.08 3.05 -5.43
N ARG A 300 13.71 3.00 -6.60
CA ARG A 300 13.32 2.11 -7.70
C ARG A 300 13.59 0.65 -7.38
N LEU A 301 14.73 0.37 -6.74
CA LEU A 301 15.05 -0.98 -6.28
C LEU A 301 14.05 -1.49 -5.25
N TRP A 302 13.58 -0.62 -4.36
CA TRP A 302 12.49 -0.92 -3.42
C TRP A 302 11.21 -1.32 -4.17
N MET A 303 10.83 -0.56 -5.20
CA MET A 303 9.69 -0.93 -6.04
C MET A 303 9.91 -2.30 -6.71
N GLU A 304 11.08 -2.60 -7.26
CA GLU A 304 11.36 -3.92 -7.85
C GLU A 304 11.28 -5.05 -6.82
N PHE A 305 11.72 -4.78 -5.58
CA PHE A 305 11.63 -5.75 -4.50
C PHE A 305 10.17 -6.05 -4.11
N LEU A 306 9.36 -5.01 -3.88
CA LEU A 306 7.95 -5.18 -3.49
C LEU A 306 7.17 -5.97 -4.55
N TYR A 307 7.44 -5.71 -5.83
CA TYR A 307 6.74 -6.35 -6.96
C TYR A 307 7.41 -7.64 -7.45
N SER A 308 8.43 -8.13 -6.72
CA SER A 308 8.98 -9.47 -6.93
C SER A 308 8.09 -10.54 -6.30
N ALA A 309 8.24 -11.80 -6.72
CA ALA A 309 7.54 -12.92 -6.07
C ALA A 309 7.86 -13.01 -4.57
N GLU A 310 9.06 -12.63 -4.14
CA GLU A 310 9.44 -12.58 -2.73
C GLU A 310 8.66 -11.51 -1.97
N GLY A 311 8.65 -10.26 -2.47
CA GLY A 311 7.92 -9.16 -1.85
C GLY A 311 6.41 -9.42 -1.77
N GLN A 312 5.82 -9.89 -2.87
CA GLN A 312 4.39 -10.20 -2.91
C GLN A 312 3.99 -11.37 -1.98
N ASN A 313 4.85 -12.38 -1.80
CA ASN A 313 4.60 -13.44 -0.83
C ASN A 313 4.70 -12.95 0.63
N LEU A 314 5.48 -11.91 0.90
CA LEU A 314 5.51 -11.28 2.22
C LEU A 314 4.20 -10.55 2.54
N TRP A 315 3.52 -9.98 1.53
CA TRP A 315 2.14 -9.48 1.69
C TRP A 315 1.17 -10.59 2.04
N LEU A 316 1.23 -11.73 1.33
CA LEU A 316 0.40 -12.90 1.65
C LEU A 316 0.65 -13.43 3.07
N LYS A 317 1.92 -13.44 3.51
CA LYS A 317 2.27 -13.81 4.88
C LYS A 317 1.66 -12.87 5.92
N GLY A 318 1.49 -11.60 5.56
CA GLY A 318 0.76 -10.58 6.32
C GLY A 318 -0.76 -10.60 6.12
N TYR A 319 -1.31 -11.67 5.53
CA TYR A 319 -2.73 -11.84 5.20
C TYR A 319 -3.28 -10.87 4.13
N ALA A 320 -2.44 -9.98 3.59
CA ALA A 320 -2.83 -9.03 2.55
C ALA A 320 -2.85 -9.71 1.18
N ARG A 321 -3.69 -9.20 0.28
CA ARG A 321 -3.78 -9.69 -1.10
C ARG A 321 -2.87 -8.88 -2.01
N PRO A 322 -1.75 -9.45 -2.50
CA PRO A 322 -0.91 -8.77 -3.46
C PRO A 322 -1.63 -8.56 -4.79
N VAL A 323 -1.32 -7.45 -5.45
CA VAL A 323 -1.83 -7.07 -6.77
C VAL A 323 -1.47 -8.11 -7.82
N LEU A 324 -0.31 -8.76 -7.66
CA LEU A 324 0.19 -9.79 -8.57
C LEU A 324 -0.34 -11.19 -8.24
N LEU A 325 -1.21 -11.35 -7.22
CA LEU A 325 -1.73 -12.68 -6.83
C LEU A 325 -2.29 -13.48 -8.02
N PRO A 326 -3.09 -12.92 -8.95
CA PRO A 326 -3.58 -13.68 -10.11
C PRO A 326 -2.43 -14.20 -10.99
N ALA A 327 -1.45 -13.35 -11.29
CA ALA A 327 -0.31 -13.72 -12.11
C ALA A 327 0.61 -14.73 -11.39
N MET A 328 0.87 -14.52 -10.10
CA MET A 328 1.66 -15.46 -9.28
C MET A 328 0.98 -16.82 -9.14
N THR A 329 -0.35 -16.86 -9.09
CA THR A 329 -1.11 -18.12 -9.06
C THR A 329 -0.95 -18.87 -10.39
N ALA A 330 -1.08 -18.17 -11.52
CA ALA A 330 -0.88 -18.76 -12.85
C ALA A 330 0.57 -19.25 -13.05
N ASP A 331 1.55 -18.49 -12.56
CA ASP A 331 2.98 -18.80 -12.66
C ASP A 331 3.45 -19.83 -11.61
N GLY A 332 2.59 -20.20 -10.65
CA GLY A 332 2.95 -21.12 -9.56
C GLY A 332 3.93 -20.55 -8.52
N THR A 333 4.07 -19.23 -8.45
CA THR A 333 4.98 -18.52 -7.54
C THR A 333 4.30 -18.00 -6.26
N ALA A 334 2.98 -18.06 -6.17
CA ALA A 334 2.24 -17.78 -4.94
C ALA A 334 2.43 -18.92 -3.92
N ASP A 335 2.84 -18.57 -2.70
CA ASP A 335 2.95 -19.51 -1.59
C ASP A 335 1.55 -19.97 -1.19
N LYS A 336 1.24 -21.22 -1.50
CA LYS A 336 -0.08 -21.81 -1.24
C LYS A 336 -0.45 -21.80 0.23
N SER A 337 0.52 -21.91 1.14
CA SER A 337 0.26 -21.93 2.59
C SER A 337 -0.22 -20.59 3.10
N PHE A 338 0.24 -19.48 2.50
CA PHE A 338 -0.25 -18.15 2.82
C PHE A 338 -1.57 -17.84 2.11
N VAL A 339 -1.73 -18.26 0.84
CA VAL A 339 -3.00 -18.09 0.12
C VAL A 339 -4.16 -18.78 0.86
N THR A 340 -3.97 -19.98 1.39
CA THR A 340 -5.01 -20.71 2.15
C THR A 340 -5.39 -20.05 3.48
N LYS A 341 -4.59 -19.08 3.94
CA LYS A 341 -4.82 -18.34 5.18
C LYS A 341 -5.53 -17.00 4.96
N LEU A 342 -5.66 -16.56 3.72
CA LEU A 342 -6.39 -15.32 3.41
C LEU A 342 -7.84 -15.44 3.88
N PRO A 343 -8.42 -14.38 4.47
CA PRO A 343 -9.84 -14.36 4.79
C PRO A 343 -10.68 -14.69 3.56
N GLU A 344 -11.75 -15.48 3.76
CA GLU A 344 -12.71 -15.78 2.71
C GLU A 344 -13.46 -14.52 2.29
N VAL A 345 -13.69 -14.38 0.99
CA VAL A 345 -14.42 -13.26 0.41
C VAL A 345 -15.30 -13.79 -0.71
N GLU A 346 -16.56 -13.35 -0.71
CA GLU A 346 -17.49 -13.61 -1.79
C GLU A 346 -17.60 -12.40 -2.73
N GLY A 347 -17.76 -12.66 -4.02
CA GLY A 347 -17.98 -11.65 -5.04
C GLY A 347 -16.72 -11.18 -5.77
N THR A 348 -16.91 -10.27 -6.72
CA THR A 348 -15.82 -9.62 -7.47
C THR A 348 -15.57 -8.25 -6.87
N PRO A 349 -14.32 -7.88 -6.52
CA PRO A 349 -14.03 -6.55 -6.00
C PRO A 349 -14.37 -5.49 -7.05
N ALA A 350 -15.08 -4.46 -6.60
CA ALA A 350 -15.29 -3.23 -7.37
C ALA A 350 -14.57 -2.08 -6.65
N PHE A 351 -14.13 -1.09 -7.42
CA PHE A 351 -13.37 0.05 -6.89
C PHE A 351 -14.05 1.36 -7.30
N PRO A 352 -14.14 2.35 -6.40
CA PRO A 352 -14.69 3.66 -6.73
C PRO A 352 -13.81 4.41 -7.74
N ALA A 353 -14.44 5.20 -8.59
CA ALA A 353 -13.75 6.11 -9.50
C ALA A 353 -13.13 7.31 -8.75
N SER A 354 -12.28 8.08 -9.45
CA SER A 354 -11.69 9.37 -9.02
C SER A 354 -12.69 10.31 -8.34
N ALA A 355 -13.60 10.80 -9.16
CA ALA A 355 -14.60 11.77 -8.75
C ALA A 355 -15.50 11.27 -7.60
N GLU A 356 -15.71 9.95 -7.51
CA GLU A 356 -16.47 9.33 -6.42
C GLU A 356 -15.71 9.38 -5.10
N LEU A 357 -14.42 9.01 -5.09
CA LEU A 357 -13.55 9.13 -3.93
C LEU A 357 -13.44 10.57 -3.44
N ASP A 358 -13.26 11.54 -4.34
CA ASP A 358 -13.11 12.96 -3.97
C ASP A 358 -14.40 13.52 -3.37
N LYS A 359 -15.54 13.24 -4.01
CA LYS A 359 -16.86 13.63 -3.51
C LYS A 359 -17.12 13.01 -2.13
N ALA A 360 -16.78 11.74 -1.94
CA ALA A 360 -16.97 11.06 -0.67
C ALA A 360 -16.08 11.65 0.45
N LYS A 361 -14.80 11.93 0.16
CA LYS A 361 -13.90 12.60 1.11
C LYS A 361 -14.44 13.98 1.52
N ALA A 362 -14.88 14.79 0.56
CA ALA A 362 -15.45 16.10 0.85
C ALA A 362 -16.73 16.01 1.72
N THR A 363 -17.63 15.10 1.35
CA THR A 363 -18.88 14.85 2.10
C THR A 363 -18.59 14.40 3.53
N LEU A 364 -17.61 13.51 3.70
CA LEU A 364 -17.22 13.00 5.00
C LEU A 364 -16.60 14.09 5.87
N ALA A 365 -15.67 14.88 5.31
CA ALA A 365 -15.04 15.98 6.03
C ALA A 365 -16.06 17.03 6.52
N GLU A 366 -17.11 17.29 5.74
CA GLU A 366 -18.16 18.23 6.12
C GLU A 366 -19.09 17.67 7.21
N LYS A 367 -19.40 16.37 7.18
CA LYS A 367 -20.55 15.82 7.90
C LYS A 367 -20.22 14.87 9.05
N TRP A 368 -19.00 14.31 9.09
CA TRP A 368 -18.64 13.27 10.04
C TRP A 368 -18.82 13.70 11.49
N ASP A 369 -18.18 14.81 11.90
CA ASP A 369 -18.19 15.25 13.29
C ASP A 369 -19.60 15.49 13.81
N LYS A 370 -20.48 16.06 12.98
CA LYS A 370 -21.90 16.27 13.34
C LYS A 370 -22.68 14.95 13.44
N ALA A 371 -22.32 13.94 12.65
CA ALA A 371 -23.01 12.66 12.68
C ALA A 371 -22.68 11.86 13.95
N VAL A 372 -21.44 11.95 14.44
CA VAL A 372 -20.94 11.15 15.57
C VAL A 372 -20.74 11.92 16.88
N SER A 373 -21.10 13.21 16.90
CA SER A 373 -21.13 14.05 18.11
C SER A 373 -22.09 13.54 19.17
#